data_AF-W1Y1R0-F1
#
_entry.id   AF-W1Y1R0-F1
#
_cell.length_a   1.000
_cell.length_b   1.000
_cell.length_c   1.000
_cell.angle_alpha   90.00
_cell.angle_beta   90.00
_cell.angle_gamma   90.00
#
_symmetry.space_group_name_H-M   'P 1'
#
loop_
_entity.id
_entity.type
_entity.pdbx_description
1 polymer ?
#
loop_
_entity_poly.entity_id
_entity_poly.type
_entity_poly.pdbx_seq_one_letter_code
_entity_poly.pdbx_strand_id
1 'polypeptide(L)' 'SAGDGARIEQFDRKGMVNNKFNYFIMSKLAEAGIPTQMERLLSDTECLVKKLDMVPVECVVRNRAAGSLV' A
#
# COMPACT_ATOMS: atom_id res chain seq x y z
N SER A 1 -8.81 0.48 -10.01
CA SER A 1 -10.14 -0.09 -10.20
C SER A 1 -11.01 0.26 -9.00
N ALA A 2 -12.32 0.18 -9.14
CA ALA A 2 -13.29 0.33 -8.04
C ALA A 2 -14.52 -0.55 -8.30
N GLY A 3 -15.25 -0.93 -7.23
CA GLY A 3 -16.46 -1.76 -7.29
C GLY A 3 -16.22 -3.13 -7.92
N ASP A 4 -15.35 -3.94 -7.31
CA ASP A 4 -15.00 -5.29 -7.81
C ASP A 4 -14.51 -5.33 -9.26
N GLY A 5 -13.83 -4.27 -9.68
CA GLY A 5 -13.27 -4.16 -11.03
C GLY A 5 -14.22 -3.55 -12.06
N ALA A 6 -15.46 -3.22 -11.70
CA ALA A 6 -16.44 -2.63 -12.63
C ALA A 6 -16.00 -1.28 -13.22
N ARG A 7 -15.08 -0.56 -12.57
CA ARG A 7 -14.48 0.67 -13.10
C ARG A 7 -12.96 0.56 -13.15
N ILE A 8 -12.37 0.81 -14.33
CA ILE A 8 -10.92 0.87 -14.55
C ILE A 8 -10.60 2.17 -15.26
N GLU A 9 -9.83 3.04 -14.61
CA GLU A 9 -9.34 4.29 -15.16
C GLU A 9 -7.83 4.38 -14.95
N GLN A 10 -7.14 4.93 -15.95
CA GLN A 10 -5.72 5.25 -15.88
C GLN A 10 -5.56 6.71 -15.48
N PHE A 11 -4.79 6.93 -14.42
CA PHE A 11 -4.43 8.25 -13.96
C PHE A 11 -2.93 8.44 -14.14
N ASP A 12 -2.53 9.55 -14.74
CA ASP A 12 -1.13 9.88 -14.90
C ASP A 12 -0.41 9.93 -13.55
N ARG A 13 0.81 9.39 -13.53
CA ARG A 13 1.72 9.38 -12.36
C ARG A 13 1.19 8.64 -11.12
N LYS A 14 0.04 7.95 -11.19
CA LYS A 14 -0.51 7.18 -10.08
C LYS A 14 0.49 6.16 -9.50
N GLY A 15 1.22 5.46 -10.37
CA GLY A 15 2.25 4.51 -9.95
C GLY A 15 3.37 5.17 -9.14
N MET A 16 3.84 6.34 -9.60
CA MET A 16 4.88 7.11 -8.90
C MET A 16 4.43 7.55 -7.51
N VAL A 17 3.23 8.13 -7.43
CA VAL A 17 2.68 8.64 -6.16
C VAL A 17 2.48 7.49 -5.18
N ASN A 18 1.86 6.40 -5.62
CA ASN A 18 1.62 5.23 -4.76
C ASN A 18 2.92 4.61 -4.25
N ASN A 19 3.93 4.47 -5.12
CA ASN A 19 5.21 3.88 -4.76
C ASN A 19 5.94 4.71 -3.71
N LYS A 20 6.07 6.03 -3.94
CA LYS A 20 6.72 6.95 -2.97
C LYS A 20 5.97 7.02 -1.64
N PHE A 21 4.65 7.09 -1.69
CA PHE A 21 3.83 7.16 -0.47
C PHE A 21 3.91 5.84 0.33
N ASN A 22 3.83 4.70 -0.35
CA ASN A 22 3.98 3.39 0.30
C ASN A 22 5.35 3.25 0.97
N TYR A 23 6.43 3.59 0.26
CA TYR A 23 7.78 3.57 0.82
C TYR A 23 7.90 4.46 2.06
N PHE A 24 7.38 5.68 2.02
CA PHE A 24 7.41 6.62 3.14
C PHE A 24 6.71 6.07 4.39
N ILE A 25 5.48 5.57 4.26
CA ILE A 25 4.72 5.04 5.39
C ILE A 25 5.39 3.79 5.97
N MET A 26 5.81 2.84 5.12
CA MET A 26 6.46 1.61 5.58
C MET A 26 7.79 1.89 6.29
N SER A 27 8.54 2.89 5.82
CA SER A 27 9.77 3.35 6.48
C SER A 27 9.48 3.93 7.86
N LYS A 28 8.42 4.75 8.00
CA LYS A 28 8.02 5.32 9.29
C LYS A 28 7.57 4.25 10.30
N LEU A 29 6.88 3.21 9.84
CA LEU A 29 6.53 2.07 10.69
C LEU A 29 7.77 1.29 11.15
N ALA A 30 8.73 1.07 10.25
CA ALA A 30 10.00 0.42 10.58
C ALA A 30 10.82 1.24 11.60
N GLU A 31 10.89 2.56 11.43
CA GLU A 31 11.52 3.49 12.40
C GLU A 31 10.85 3.40 13.79
N ALA A 32 9.53 3.15 13.85
CA ALA A 32 8.78 2.94 15.07
C ALA A 32 8.90 1.51 15.65
N GLY A 33 9.74 0.65 15.07
CA GLY A 33 9.99 -0.72 15.52
C GLY A 33 8.98 -1.76 15.02
N ILE A 34 8.10 -1.40 14.08
CA ILE A 34 7.13 -2.32 13.48
C ILE A 34 7.79 -3.01 12.27
N PRO A 35 7.88 -4.35 12.25
CA PRO A 35 8.45 -5.06 11.10
C PRO A 35 7.64 -4.81 9.83
N THR A 36 8.33 -4.43 8.76
CA THR A 36 7.73 -4.30 7.42
C THR A 36 8.54 -5.09 6.39
N GLN A 37 7.94 -5.31 5.22
CA GLN A 37 8.55 -5.95 4.06
C GLN A 37 9.48 -5.02 3.28
N MET A 38 9.52 -3.72 3.59
CA MET A 38 10.20 -2.72 2.77
C MET A 38 11.71 -2.75 2.97
N GLU A 39 12.48 -2.81 1.87
CA GLU A 39 13.95 -2.80 1.91
C GLU A 39 14.53 -1.48 1.36
N ARG A 40 14.15 -1.10 0.12
CA ARG A 40 14.73 0.08 -0.55
C ARG A 40 13.85 0.62 -1.67
N LEU A 41 13.81 1.94 -1.84
CA LEU A 41 13.24 2.60 -3.01
C LEU A 41 14.22 2.52 -4.19
N LEU A 42 13.82 1.94 -5.32
CA LEU A 42 14.71 1.76 -6.48
C LEU A 42 14.52 2.86 -7.53
N SER A 43 13.27 3.24 -7.77
CA SER A 43 12.91 4.24 -8.77
C SER A 43 11.62 4.94 -8.36
N ASP A 44 11.14 5.84 -9.22
CA ASP A 44 9.86 6.50 -9.00
C ASP A 44 8.70 5.50 -8.89
N THR A 45 8.79 4.35 -9.55
CA THR A 45 7.70 3.36 -9.63
C THR A 45 8.04 1.98 -9.06
N GLU A 46 9.26 1.76 -8.56
CA GLU A 46 9.70 0.46 -8.06
C GLU A 46 10.29 0.53 -6.65
N CYS A 47 10.00 -0.50 -5.85
CA CYS A 47 10.59 -0.74 -4.54
C CYS A 47 11.09 -2.18 -4.44
N LEU A 48 12.19 -2.37 -3.72
CA LEU A 48 12.67 -3.67 -3.27
C LEU A 48 11.97 -4.04 -1.97
N VAL A 49 11.39 -5.24 -1.95
CA VAL A 49 10.68 -5.80 -0.79
C VAL A 49 11.10 -7.23 -0.51
N LYS A 50 10.94 -7.66 0.73
CA LYS A 50 11.06 -9.06 1.12
C LYS A 50 9.97 -9.89 0.46
N LYS A 51 10.33 -11.07 -0.06
CA LYS A 51 9.35 -12.07 -0.48
C LYS A 51 8.70 -12.66 0.77
N LEU A 52 7.37 -12.52 0.88
CA LEU A 52 6.58 -13.02 2.01
C LEU A 52 5.58 -14.08 1.56
N ASP A 53 5.31 -15.03 2.44
CA ASP A 53 4.15 -15.92 2.31
C ASP A 53 2.93 -15.23 2.89
N MET A 54 2.02 -14.78 2.01
CA MET A 54 0.88 -13.95 2.40
C MET A 54 -0.19 -14.79 3.12
N VAL A 55 -0.62 -14.33 4.29
CA VAL A 55 -1.86 -14.81 4.91
C VAL A 55 -3.04 -14.29 4.08
N PRO A 56 -4.00 -15.14 3.67
CA PRO A 56 -5.10 -14.75 2.78
C PRO A 56 -6.21 -14.01 3.54
N VAL A 57 -5.84 -12.93 4.24
CA VAL A 57 -6.75 -12.12 5.06
C VAL A 57 -6.43 -10.64 4.84
N GLU A 58 -7.46 -9.84 4.58
CA GLU A 58 -7.36 -8.39 4.56
C GLU A 58 -7.73 -7.83 5.94
N CYS A 59 -6.78 -7.18 6.61
CA CYS A 59 -7.00 -6.56 7.91
C CYS A 59 -7.43 -5.09 7.74
N VAL A 60 -8.70 -4.79 8.04
CA VAL A 60 -9.27 -3.44 7.91
C VAL A 60 -9.48 -2.83 9.30
N VAL A 61 -8.77 -1.73 9.57
CA VAL A 61 -8.92 -0.95 10.82
C VAL A 61 -9.77 0.28 10.54
N ARG A 62 -10.76 0.54 11.41
CA ARG A 62 -11.69 1.66 11.25
C ARG A 62 -11.75 2.49 12.53
N ASN A 63 -11.27 3.73 12.47
CA ASN A 63 -11.42 4.70 13.55
C ASN A 63 -12.80 5.40 13.53
N ARG A 64 -13.44 5.45 12.35
CA ARG A 64 -14.78 6.02 12.12
C ARG A 64 -15.51 5.19 11.06
N ALA A 65 -16.84 5.18 11.10
CA ALA A 65 -17.67 4.48 10.11
C ALA A 65 -17.69 5.25 8.78
N ALA A 66 -17.38 4.56 7.69
CA ALA A 66 -17.37 5.09 6.32
C ALA A 66 -17.35 3.95 5.28
N GLY A 67 -17.69 4.26 4.03
CA GLY A 67 -17.63 3.33 2.90
C GLY A 67 -18.53 2.11 3.10
N SER A 68 -18.04 0.92 2.74
CA SER A 68 -18.79 -0.35 2.76
C SER A 68 -19.34 -0.81 4.13
N LEU A 69 -18.99 -0.13 5.22
CA LEU A 69 -19.56 -0.44 6.55
C LEU A 69 -20.90 0.26 6.79
N VAL A 70 -21.19 1.31 6.03
CA VAL A 70 -22.38 2.15 6.19
C VAL A 70 -23.38 1.84 5.09
#